data_AF-A0A960YA09-F1
#
_entry.id   AF-A0A960YA09-F1
#
_cell.length_a   1.000
_cell.length_b   1.000
_cell.length_c   1.000
_cell.angle_alpha   90.00
_cell.angle_beta   90.00
_cell.angle_gamma   90.00
#
_symmetry.space_group_name_H-M   'P 1'
#
loop_
_entity.id
_entity.type
_entity.pdbx_description
1 polymer ?
#
loop_
_entity_poly.entity_id
_entity_poly.type
_entity_poly.pdbx_seq_one_letter_code
_entity_poly.pdbx_strand_id
1 'polypeptide(L)'
;MRPRRLRMEAFGAYPGRQDLDFDILGDRRFFLIHGATGSGKTTILDAICFALYGTLSGSARQAANARSEMADDDAETSVRLDFSLGSEHYRVERKPEQVRAKKRGEGTTKVAPKATLWRRTNTTDDADEGKVMATGPRNV
;
A
#
# COMPACT_ATOMS: atom_id res chain seq x y z
N MET A 1 9.03 10.50 10.17
CA MET A 1 7.86 9.72 9.73
C MET A 1 7.75 8.50 10.61
N ARG A 2 6.54 8.13 11.04
CA ARG A 2 6.28 6.89 11.78
C ARG A 2 5.10 6.13 11.13
N PRO A 3 5.26 4.86 10.71
CA PRO A 3 4.14 4.07 10.21
C PRO A 3 3.15 3.76 11.36
N ARG A 4 1.86 3.81 11.04
CA ARG A 4 0.76 3.51 11.96
C ARG A 4 0.06 2.22 11.55
N ARG A 5 -0.31 2.11 10.28
CA ARG A 5 -0.99 0.93 9.73
C ARG A 5 -0.65 0.75 8.27
N LEU A 6 -0.30 -0.47 7.87
CA LEU A 6 -0.04 -0.84 6.48
C LEU A 6 -1.06 -1.89 6.05
N ARG A 7 -1.85 -1.57 5.03
CA ARG A 7 -2.71 -2.53 4.35
C ARG A 7 -2.19 -2.77 2.95
N MET A 8 -2.08 -4.02 2.54
CA MET A 8 -1.72 -4.41 1.19
C MET A 8 -2.62 -5.53 0.69
N GLU A 9 -2.96 -5.49 -0.58
CA GLU A 9 -3.81 -6.47 -1.27
C GLU A 9 -3.11 -6.91 -2.54
N ALA A 10 -3.07 -8.22 -2.81
CA ALA A 10 -2.52 -8.79 -4.04
C ALA A 10 -1.14 -8.20 -4.42
N PHE A 11 -0.22 -8.09 -3.46
CA PHE A 11 1.04 -7.35 -3.57
C PHE A 11 2.26 -8.21 -3.20
N GLY A 12 3.21 -8.33 -4.14
CA GLY A 12 4.45 -9.08 -3.96
C GLY A 12 4.23 -10.53 -3.50
N ALA A 13 4.80 -10.90 -2.35
CA ALA A 13 4.64 -12.24 -1.77
C ALA A 13 3.26 -12.52 -1.16
N TYR A 14 2.37 -11.52 -1.08
CA TYR A 14 1.07 -11.64 -0.43
C TYR A 14 -0.06 -11.64 -1.48
N PRO A 15 -0.70 -12.79 -1.76
CA PRO A 15 -1.74 -12.88 -2.79
C PRO A 15 -3.07 -12.23 -2.37
N GLY A 16 -3.35 -12.17 -1.06
CA GLY A 16 -4.56 -11.54 -0.51
C GLY A 16 -4.25 -10.47 0.51
N ARG A 17 -5.31 -9.91 1.11
CA ARG A 17 -5.23 -8.83 2.09
C ARG A 17 -4.33 -9.15 3.28
N GLN A 18 -3.39 -8.24 3.55
CA GLN A 18 -2.65 -8.17 4.80
C GLN A 18 -2.91 -6.82 5.47
N ASP A 19 -3.09 -6.83 6.78
CA ASP A 19 -3.34 -5.63 7.60
C ASP A 19 -2.38 -5.65 8.79
N LEU A 20 -1.36 -4.79 8.74
CA LEU A 20 -0.32 -4.69 9.75
C LEU A 20 -0.54 -3.42 10.56
N ASP A 21 -0.93 -3.60 11.81
CA ASP A 21 -1.07 -2.52 12.78
C ASP A 21 0.26 -2.31 13.51
N PHE A 22 0.92 -1.16 13.27
CA PHE A 22 2.15 -0.76 13.95
C PHE A 22 1.87 0.00 15.26
N ASP A 23 0.61 0.33 15.54
CA ASP A 23 0.24 1.07 16.75
C ASP A 23 0.28 0.20 17.99
N ILE A 24 0.14 -1.12 17.82
CA ILE A 24 0.39 -2.12 18.85
C ILE A 24 1.80 -2.02 19.44
N LEU A 25 2.75 -1.43 18.71
CA LEU A 25 4.12 -1.26 19.17
C LEU A 25 4.28 -0.13 20.20
N GLY A 26 3.27 0.74 20.39
CA GLY A 26 3.35 1.86 21.33
C GLY A 26 4.56 2.77 21.04
N ASP A 27 5.27 3.27 22.05
CA ASP A 27 6.42 4.16 21.80
C ASP A 27 7.73 3.44 21.41
N ARG A 28 7.68 2.13 21.15
CA ARG A 28 8.86 1.36 20.74
C ARG A 28 9.32 1.80 19.36
N ARG A 29 10.56 2.30 19.29
CA ARG A 29 11.20 2.75 18.04
C ARG A 29 12.01 1.65 17.33
N PHE A 30 12.18 0.50 17.97
CA PHE A 30 12.94 -0.62 17.45
C PHE A 30 12.10 -1.89 17.53
N PHE A 31 12.00 -2.59 16.41
CA PHE A 31 11.30 -3.85 16.28
C PHE A 31 11.95 -4.69 15.19
N LEU A 32 11.67 -5.99 15.18
CA LEU A 32 12.22 -6.94 14.24
C LEU A 32 11.09 -7.57 13.40
N ILE A 33 11.24 -7.54 12.08
CA ILE A 33 10.45 -8.36 11.17
C ILE A 33 11.27 -9.63 10.87
N HIS A 34 10.88 -10.76 11.44
CA HIS A 34 11.57 -12.04 11.27
C HIS A 34 10.72 -13.09 10.54
N GLY A 35 11.36 -14.13 10.02
CA GLY A 35 10.72 -15.20 9.26
C GLY A 35 11.68 -15.85 8.28
N ALA A 36 11.29 -17.00 7.70
CA ALA A 36 12.09 -17.74 6.73
C ALA A 36 12.34 -16.95 5.43
N THR A 37 13.37 -17.31 4.67
CA THR A 37 13.57 -16.75 3.32
C THR A 37 12.32 -16.98 2.46
N GLY A 38 11.91 -15.96 1.71
CA GLY A 38 10.67 -16.01 0.92
C GLY A 38 9.39 -15.66 1.68
N SER A 39 9.42 -15.47 3.00
CA SER A 39 8.22 -15.19 3.80
C SER A 39 7.59 -13.79 3.64
N GLY A 40 8.02 -13.01 2.64
CA GLY A 40 7.46 -11.68 2.36
C GLY A 40 8.01 -10.51 3.19
N LYS A 41 9.05 -10.69 4.02
CA LYS A 41 9.65 -9.59 4.82
C LYS A 41 10.05 -8.38 3.98
N THR A 42 10.76 -8.61 2.87
CA THR A 42 11.14 -7.56 1.93
C THR A 42 9.90 -6.94 1.28
N THR A 43 8.84 -7.72 1.03
CA THR A 43 7.57 -7.22 0.48
C THR A 43 6.90 -6.21 1.42
N ILE A 44 6.98 -6.39 2.74
CA ILE A 44 6.48 -5.39 3.71
C ILE A 44 7.23 -4.06 3.55
N LEU A 45 8.55 -4.10 3.41
CA LEU A 45 9.38 -2.91 3.21
C LEU A 45 9.11 -2.26 1.85
N ASP A 46 9.01 -3.08 0.79
CA ASP A 46 8.65 -2.66 -0.56
C ASP A 46 7.26 -1.99 -0.60
N ALA A 47 6.29 -2.49 0.17
CA ALA A 47 4.96 -1.90 0.27
C ALA A 47 5.02 -0.49 0.87
N ILE A 48 5.81 -0.28 1.92
CA ILE A 48 6.01 1.07 2.50
C ILE A 48 6.68 2.00 1.49
N CYS A 49 7.76 1.57 0.83
CA CYS A 49 8.43 2.34 -0.22
C CYS A 49 7.49 2.66 -1.37
N PHE A 50 6.72 1.67 -1.84
CA PHE A 50 5.77 1.83 -2.92
C PHE A 50 4.69 2.83 -2.53
N ALA A 51 4.08 2.72 -1.35
CA ALA A 51 3.04 3.63 -0.89
C ALA A 51 3.51 5.09 -0.89
N LEU A 52 4.74 5.34 -0.42
CA LEU A 52 5.29 6.69 -0.33
C LEU A 52 5.78 7.23 -1.68
N TYR A 53 6.55 6.43 -2.42
CA TYR A 53 7.35 6.91 -3.56
C TYR A 53 6.87 6.40 -4.92
N GLY A 54 5.91 5.48 -4.95
CA GLY A 54 5.45 4.81 -6.16
C GLY A 54 6.47 3.84 -6.78
N THR A 55 7.58 3.58 -6.08
CA THR A 55 8.67 2.69 -6.52
C THR A 55 8.97 1.63 -5.46
N LEU A 56 9.46 0.47 -5.91
CA LEU A 56 9.90 -0.61 -5.02
C LEU A 56 11.36 -0.34 -4.59
N SER A 57 11.80 -0.92 -3.47
CA SER A 57 13.10 -0.60 -2.88
C SER A 57 14.31 -1.17 -3.66
N GLY A 58 14.06 -2.01 -4.68
CA GLY A 58 15.09 -2.60 -5.54
C GLY A 58 15.11 -2.04 -6.97
N SER A 59 16.30 -1.73 -7.48
CA SER A 59 16.57 -1.13 -8.81
C SER A 59 16.04 -1.89 -10.04
N ALA A 60 15.68 -3.18 -9.88
CA ALA A 60 15.21 -4.03 -10.98
C ALA A 60 13.69 -4.27 -11.00
N ARG A 61 12.93 -3.83 -9.98
CA ARG A 61 11.49 -4.09 -9.91
C ARG A 61 10.70 -2.83 -10.23
N GLN A 62 10.15 -2.80 -11.44
CA GLN A 62 9.18 -1.76 -11.82
C GLN A 62 7.88 -1.95 -11.00
N ALA A 63 7.18 -0.85 -10.72
CA ALA A 63 5.87 -0.87 -10.08
C ALA A 63 4.83 -1.75 -10.82
N ALA A 64 5.04 -2.02 -12.11
CA ALA A 64 4.24 -2.98 -12.88
C ALA A 64 4.33 -4.42 -12.34
N ASN A 65 5.43 -4.78 -11.67
CA ASN A 65 5.64 -6.10 -11.05
C ASN A 65 5.24 -6.10 -9.56
N ALA A 66 4.48 -5.09 -9.12
CA ALA A 66 4.01 -5.01 -7.75
C ALA A 66 2.93 -6.05 -7.41
N ARG A 67 2.16 -6.51 -8.42
CA ARG A 67 1.11 -7.49 -8.24
C ARG A 67 1.68 -8.86 -7.87
N SER A 68 1.06 -9.54 -6.91
CA SER A 68 1.39 -10.94 -6.60
C SER A 68 0.96 -11.87 -7.73
N GLU A 69 1.85 -12.77 -8.15
CA GLU A 69 1.55 -13.77 -9.19
C GLU A 69 0.52 -14.81 -8.75
N MET A 70 0.31 -14.96 -7.43
CA MET A 70 -0.63 -15.91 -6.83
C MET A 70 -1.96 -15.24 -6.44
N ALA A 71 -2.18 -13.97 -6.80
CA ALA A 71 -3.40 -13.25 -6.45
C ALA A 71 -4.58 -13.67 -7.34
N ASP A 72 -5.77 -13.74 -6.73
CA ASP A 72 -7.02 -13.97 -7.45
C ASP A 72 -7.24 -12.90 -8.55
N ASP A 73 -7.76 -13.31 -9.71
CA ASP A 73 -7.93 -12.45 -10.89
C ASP A 73 -8.82 -11.23 -10.64
N ASP A 74 -9.71 -11.30 -9.66
CA ASP A 74 -10.62 -10.22 -9.27
C ASP A 74 -10.01 -9.27 -8.21
N ALA A 75 -9.02 -9.74 -7.45
CA ALA A 75 -8.34 -8.97 -6.41
C ALA A 75 -7.64 -7.74 -6.99
N GLU A 76 -7.93 -6.56 -6.42
CA GLU A 76 -7.30 -5.31 -6.84
C GLU A 76 -5.98 -5.10 -6.10
N THR A 77 -4.88 -5.04 -6.83
CA THR A 77 -3.59 -4.75 -6.20
C THR A 77 -3.58 -3.33 -5.66
N SER A 78 -3.32 -3.20 -4.36
CA SER A 78 -3.28 -1.89 -3.68
C SER A 78 -2.39 -1.92 -2.45
N VAL A 79 -1.85 -0.76 -2.11
CA VAL A 79 -1.14 -0.54 -0.84
C VAL A 79 -1.62 0.76 -0.23
N ARG A 80 -2.00 0.70 1.04
CA ARG A 80 -2.44 1.83 1.84
C ARG A 80 -1.57 1.92 3.09
N LEU A 81 -0.96 3.07 3.31
CA LEU A 81 -0.12 3.36 4.47
C LEU A 81 -0.68 4.56 5.23
N ASP A 82 -1.00 4.33 6.49
CA ASP A 82 -1.26 5.36 7.47
C ASP A 82 0.04 5.66 8.21
N PHE A 83 0.41 6.94 8.33
CA PHE A 83 1.65 7.36 8.96
C PHE A 83 1.51 8.73 9.62
N SER A 84 2.43 9.06 10.52
CA SER A 84 2.52 10.39 11.13
C SER A 84 3.84 11.12 10.81
N LEU A 85 3.74 12.45 10.76
CA LEU A 85 4.85 13.40 10.66
C LEU A 85 4.69 14.44 11.77
N GLY A 86 5.41 14.27 12.87
CA GLY A 86 5.17 15.08 14.07
C GLY A 86 3.78 14.80 14.63
N SER A 87 3.01 15.85 14.86
CA SER A 87 1.60 15.78 15.30
C SER A 87 0.61 15.51 14.16
N GLU A 88 1.06 15.52 12.92
CA GLU A 88 0.18 15.39 11.75
C GLU A 88 0.03 13.93 11.32
N HIS A 89 -1.18 13.55 10.93
CA HIS A 89 -1.50 12.20 10.46
C HIS A 89 -1.90 12.23 9.00
N TYR A 90 -1.47 11.20 8.26
CA TYR A 90 -1.70 11.07 6.83
C TYR A 90 -2.05 9.65 6.46
N ARG A 91 -2.77 9.52 5.35
CA ARG A 91 -2.99 8.26 4.64
C ARG A 91 -2.52 8.44 3.21
N VAL A 92 -1.76 7.50 2.69
CA VAL A 92 -1.49 7.38 1.27
C VAL A 92 -2.00 6.04 0.77
N GLU A 93 -2.71 6.04 -0.34
CA GLU A 93 -3.09 4.82 -1.05
C GLU A 93 -2.56 4.88 -2.46
N ARG A 94 -1.91 3.81 -2.90
CA ARG A 94 -1.47 3.62 -4.27
C ARG A 94 -1.98 2.31 -4.83
N LYS A 95 -2.40 2.38 -6.08
CA LYS A 95 -2.77 1.23 -6.92
C LYS A 95 -1.86 1.27 -8.13
N PRO A 96 -1.02 0.24 -8.36
CA PRO A 96 -0.20 0.19 -9.55
C PRO A 96 -1.08 0.06 -10.79
N GLU A 97 -0.46 0.29 -11.94
CA GLU A 97 -1.04 -0.13 -13.21
C GLU A 97 -1.30 -1.64 -13.16
N GLN A 98 -2.50 -2.08 -13.55
CA GLN A 98 -2.87 -3.49 -13.43
C GLN A 98 -3.91 -3.87 -14.48
N VAL A 99 -3.92 -5.15 -14.86
CA VAL A 99 -4.94 -5.74 -15.72
C VAL A 99 -6.03 -6.32 -14.82
N ARG A 100 -7.29 -6.01 -15.11
CA ARG A 100 -8.45 -6.51 -14.34
C ARG A 100 -9.50 -7.10 -15.28
N ALA A 101 -10.29 -8.05 -14.79
CA ALA A 101 -11.50 -8.46 -15.48
C ALA A 101 -12.41 -7.25 -15.76
N LYS A 102 -13.03 -7.20 -16.93
CA LYS A 102 -14.00 -6.15 -17.25
C LYS A 102 -15.20 -6.28 -16.32
N LYS A 103 -15.71 -5.15 -15.83
CA LYS A 103 -16.97 -5.11 -15.05
C LYS A 103 -18.21 -5.50 -15.87
N ARG A 104 -18.12 -5.45 -17.20
CA ARG A 104 -19.19 -5.80 -18.14
C ARG A 104 -18.59 -6.52 -19.35
N GLY A 105 -19.15 -7.67 -19.68
CA GLY A 105 -18.69 -8.54 -20.78
C GLY A 105 -17.46 -9.37 -20.39
N GLU A 106 -16.98 -10.17 -21.35
CA GLU A 106 -15.82 -11.05 -21.18
C GLU A 106 -14.50 -10.34 -21.48
N GLY A 107 -13.42 -10.86 -20.89
CA GLY A 107 -12.05 -10.39 -21.08
C GLY A 107 -11.56 -9.38 -20.04
N THR A 108 -10.37 -8.83 -20.29
CA THR A 108 -9.66 -7.97 -19.35
C THR A 108 -9.54 -6.52 -19.84
N THR A 109 -9.26 -5.60 -18.92
CA THR A 109 -8.99 -4.20 -19.19
C THR A 109 -7.78 -3.74 -18.39
N LYS A 110 -6.99 -2.85 -18.99
CA LYS A 110 -5.89 -2.20 -18.32
C LYS A 110 -6.41 -1.03 -17.48
N VAL A 111 -6.02 -0.96 -16.22
CA VAL A 111 -6.38 0.10 -15.27
C VAL A 111 -5.13 0.94 -14.99
N ALA A 112 -5.23 2.24 -15.23
CA ALA A 112 -4.14 3.18 -14.99
C ALA A 112 -3.78 3.28 -13.50
N PRO A 113 -2.51 3.57 -13.15
CA PRO A 113 -2.09 3.70 -11.77
C PRO A 113 -2.80 4.87 -11.07
N LYS A 114 -3.12 4.69 -9.80
CA LYS A 114 -3.74 5.73 -8.95
C LYS A 114 -2.92 5.95 -7.70
N ALA A 115 -2.90 7.19 -7.25
CA ALA A 115 -2.38 7.55 -5.95
C ALA A 115 -3.28 8.63 -5.34
N THR A 116 -3.49 8.58 -4.03
CA THR A 116 -4.18 9.65 -3.31
C THR A 116 -3.56 9.79 -1.92
N LEU A 117 -3.37 11.04 -1.51
CA LEU A 117 -2.86 11.43 -0.19
C LEU A 117 -3.96 12.17 0.55
N TRP A 118 -4.22 11.76 1.78
CA TRP A 118 -5.15 12.41 2.69
C TRP A 118 -4.43 12.89 3.94
N ARG A 119 -4.87 14.03 4.48
CA ARG A 119 -4.54 14.49 5.84
C ARG A 119 -5.65 14.03 6.79
N ARG A 120 -5.25 13.41 7.90
CA ARG A 120 -6.11 12.75 8.90
C ARG A 120 -5.93 13.29 10.33
N THR A 121 -5.24 14.43 10.51
CA THR A 121 -4.82 14.94 11.84
C THR A 121 -5.95 15.17 12.85
N ASN A 122 -7.21 15.25 12.41
CA ASN A 122 -8.38 15.40 13.29
C ASN A 122 -9.44 14.32 13.06
N THR A 123 -9.06 13.21 12.43
CA THR A 123 -9.97 12.11 12.12
C THR A 123 -9.84 11.03 13.19
N THR A 124 -10.89 10.84 13.99
CA THR A 124 -10.96 9.81 15.04
C THR A 124 -11.71 8.55 14.62
N ASP A 125 -12.45 8.60 13.50
CA ASP A 125 -13.16 7.47 12.93
C ASP A 125 -12.34 6.83 11.80
N ASP A 126 -12.19 5.51 11.84
CA ASP A 126 -11.53 4.74 10.78
C ASP A 126 -12.30 4.81 9.45
N ALA A 127 -13.60 5.06 9.49
CA ALA A 127 -14.47 5.21 8.32
C ALA A 127 -14.27 6.56 7.60
N ASP A 128 -13.82 7.60 8.31
CA ASP A 128 -13.47 8.87 7.68
C ASP A 128 -12.08 8.73 7.03
N GLU A 129 -12.00 8.98 5.73
CA GLU A 129 -10.75 8.94 4.96
C GLU A 129 -9.86 10.17 5.24
N GLY A 130 -10.45 11.28 5.73
CA GLY A 130 -9.80 12.55 5.95
C GLY A 130 -9.84 13.49 4.74
N LYS A 131 -9.13 14.61 4.80
CA LYS A 131 -9.09 15.62 3.73
C LYS A 131 -8.11 15.23 2.64
N VAL A 132 -8.57 15.09 1.39
CA VAL A 132 -7.70 14.89 0.23
C VAL A 132 -6.73 16.07 0.07
N MET A 133 -5.43 15.77 -0.02
CA MET A 133 -4.36 16.73 -0.22
C MET A 133 -3.78 16.69 -1.63
N ALA A 134 -3.66 15.49 -2.21
CA ALA A 134 -3.17 15.31 -3.56
C ALA A 134 -3.74 14.04 -4.18
N THR A 135 -3.89 14.05 -5.51
CA THR A 135 -4.30 12.90 -6.32
C THR A 135 -3.44 12.79 -7.56
N GLY A 136 -3.17 11.55 -7.97
CA GLY A 136 -2.41 11.23 -9.17
C GLY A 136 -1.01 10.70 -8.85
N PRO A 137 -0.51 9.72 -9.61
CA PRO A 137 0.69 8.95 -9.27
C PRO A 137 1.98 9.78 -9.16
N ARG A 138 2.03 10.96 -9.79
CA ARG A 138 3.18 11.89 -9.76
C ARG A 138 3.03 13.06 -8.78
N ASN A 139 1.81 13.33 -8.31
CA ASN A 139 1.49 14.50 -7.49
C ASN A 139 1.39 14.16 -5.99
N VAL A 140 1.30 12.86 -5.68
CA VAL A 140 1.27 12.29 -4.34
C VAL A 140 2.67 11.87 -3.94
#